data_AF-A0A7J8N6N0-F1
#
_entry.id   AF-A0A7J8N6N0-F1
#
_cell.length_a   1.000
_cell.length_b   1.000
_cell.length_c   1.000
_cell.angle_alpha   90.00
_cell.angle_beta   90.00
_cell.angle_gamma   90.00
#
_symmetry.space_group_name_H-M   'P 1'
#
loop_
_entity.id
_entity.type
_entity.pdbx_description
1 polymer ?
#
loop_
_entity_poly.entity_id
_entity_poly.type
_entity_poly.pdbx_seq_one_letter_code
_entity_poly.pdbx_strand_id
1 'polypeptide(L)'
;MAAAARVIAIAGNSTAAASSCLHIKTPFALQRCSNGLRFNNVRRSSKRLFSCNAIYNPQVQIKQEGQPETLDYRVFFEDTSGKKISPWHDVPLHLGDGVFSFIVEIPKESSAKMEVATDEPYTPIKQDTKKGKLRYYP
;
A
#
# COMPACT_ATOMS: atom_id res chain seq x y z
N MET A 1 12.74 -16.45 -42.08
CA MET A 1 14.14 -16.69 -42.44
C MET A 1 14.95 -15.47 -42.01
N ALA A 2 16.16 -15.67 -41.47
CA ALA A 2 17.11 -14.71 -40.89
C ALA A 2 16.95 -14.41 -39.38
N ALA A 3 17.91 -14.96 -38.64
CA ALA A 3 18.24 -14.75 -37.24
C ALA A 3 19.36 -13.70 -37.10
N ALA A 4 19.51 -13.10 -35.92
CA ALA A 4 20.81 -12.60 -35.44
C ALA A 4 20.80 -12.44 -33.91
N ALA A 5 21.74 -13.10 -33.25
CA ALA A 5 22.06 -13.05 -31.81
C ALA A 5 23.27 -12.15 -31.55
N ARG A 6 23.40 -11.54 -30.34
CA ARG A 6 24.66 -11.17 -29.62
C ARG A 6 24.31 -10.92 -28.12
N VAL A 7 24.75 -11.74 -27.16
CA VAL A 7 26.06 -11.85 -26.45
C VAL A 7 26.32 -10.77 -25.38
N ILE A 8 26.69 -11.30 -24.20
CA ILE A 8 26.91 -10.76 -22.86
C ILE A 8 28.20 -9.93 -22.72
N ALA A 9 28.23 -8.98 -21.77
CA ALA A 9 29.45 -8.62 -21.04
C ALA A 9 29.13 -8.19 -19.59
N ILE A 10 29.90 -8.76 -18.65
CA ILE A 10 29.97 -8.44 -17.21
C ILE A 10 31.32 -7.75 -16.97
N ALA A 11 31.37 -6.72 -16.13
CA ALA A 11 32.61 -6.31 -15.44
C ALA A 11 32.25 -5.60 -14.12
N GLY A 12 32.89 -6.03 -13.04
CA GLY A 12 32.66 -5.55 -11.68
C GLY A 12 33.69 -4.56 -11.14
N ASN A 13 33.33 -4.04 -9.96
CA ASN A 13 34.07 -3.47 -8.83
C ASN A 13 35.21 -2.45 -9.02
N SER A 14 35.01 -1.29 -8.37
CA SER A 14 36.09 -0.44 -7.85
C SER A 14 35.95 -0.32 -6.33
N THR A 15 36.92 -0.86 -5.61
CA THR A 15 37.14 -0.71 -4.17
C THR A 15 37.87 0.61 -3.87
N ALA A 16 37.38 1.39 -2.91
CA ALA A 16 38.02 2.59 -2.41
C ALA A 16 39.21 2.27 -1.48
N ALA A 17 40.30 3.02 -1.63
CA ALA A 17 41.50 2.93 -0.82
C ALA A 17 41.76 4.25 -0.07
N ALA A 18 42.02 4.11 1.25
CA ALA A 18 43.04 4.82 2.07
C ALA A 18 42.97 6.37 2.21
N SER A 19 43.44 7.09 3.23
CA SER A 19 44.32 6.83 4.39
C SER A 19 44.17 7.96 5.44
N SER A 20 44.50 7.62 6.70
CA SER A 20 45.33 8.38 7.68
C SER A 20 45.22 9.91 7.89
N CYS A 21 45.10 10.33 9.16
CA CYS A 21 46.15 11.08 9.88
C CYS A 21 45.79 11.28 11.38
N LEU A 22 46.82 11.32 12.23
CA LEU A 22 46.79 11.19 13.69
C LEU A 22 46.97 12.55 14.41
N HIS A 23 46.29 12.68 15.55
CA HIS A 23 46.74 13.26 16.85
C HIS A 23 47.06 14.77 16.95
N ILE A 24 46.59 15.41 18.04
CA ILE A 24 47.39 16.19 19.02
C ILE A 24 46.48 16.77 20.15
N LYS A 25 46.69 16.24 21.37
CA LYS A 25 46.82 16.84 22.72
C LYS A 25 45.95 18.05 23.16
N THR A 26 45.18 17.83 24.24
CA THR A 26 44.74 18.80 25.28
C THR A 26 45.93 19.18 26.21
N PRO A 27 45.83 20.09 27.23
CA PRO A 27 44.67 20.82 27.81
C PRO A 27 44.93 22.32 28.09
N PHE A 28 43.91 23.09 28.52
CA PHE A 28 43.94 24.01 29.68
C PHE A 28 42.64 24.84 29.77
N ALA A 29 41.97 24.65 30.90
CA ALA A 29 41.01 25.51 31.63
C ALA A 29 40.14 26.55 30.89
N LEU A 30 38.81 26.36 30.99
CA LEU A 30 37.98 27.32 31.73
C LEU A 30 36.72 26.62 32.27
N GLN A 31 36.57 26.58 33.59
CA GLN A 31 35.28 26.28 34.23
C GLN A 31 34.27 27.35 33.79
N ARG A 32 33.22 26.93 33.09
CA ARG A 32 32.03 27.75 32.88
C ARG A 32 30.85 27.01 33.49
N CYS A 33 30.23 27.65 34.48
CA CYS A 33 29.06 27.17 35.19
C CYS A 33 28.02 26.57 34.23
N SER A 34 27.64 25.34 34.51
CA SER A 34 26.57 24.60 33.89
C SER A 34 25.21 25.13 34.33
N ASN A 35 24.72 26.17 33.67
CA ASN A 35 23.28 26.36 33.57
C ASN A 35 22.76 25.42 32.49
N GLY A 36 22.65 24.14 32.85
CA GLY A 36 21.97 23.15 32.03
C GLY A 36 20.52 23.60 31.86
N LEU A 37 20.21 24.18 30.70
CA LEU A 37 18.86 24.23 30.20
C LEU A 37 18.42 22.77 30.09
N ARG A 38 17.72 22.29 31.12
CA ARG A 38 16.96 21.06 31.04
C ARG A 38 15.84 21.32 30.06
N PHE A 39 16.11 21.09 28.78
CA PHE A 39 15.05 20.75 27.85
C PHE A 39 14.46 19.45 28.37
N ASN A 40 13.36 19.56 29.11
CA ASN A 40 12.46 18.46 29.27
C ASN A 40 12.05 18.08 27.84
N ASN A 41 12.73 17.09 27.26
CA ASN A 41 12.20 16.30 26.17
C ASN A 41 11.02 15.52 26.76
N VAL A 42 9.94 16.22 27.08
CA VAL A 42 8.61 15.65 26.99
C VAL A 42 8.53 15.26 25.54
N ARG A 43 8.83 13.99 25.24
CA ARG A 43 8.32 13.35 24.03
C ARG A 43 6.81 13.50 24.15
N ARG A 44 6.30 14.62 23.64
CA ARG A 44 4.91 14.79 23.29
C ARG A 44 4.75 13.75 22.19
N SER A 45 4.45 12.51 22.60
CA SER A 45 3.87 11.53 21.70
C SER A 45 2.69 12.27 21.14
N SER A 46 2.85 12.75 19.91
CA SER A 46 1.75 13.29 19.14
C SER A 46 0.82 12.09 19.03
N LYS A 47 -0.11 11.99 19.99
CA LYS A 47 -1.17 11.02 19.97
C LYS A 47 -1.98 11.45 18.77
N ARG A 48 -1.59 10.98 17.57
CA ARG A 48 -2.48 10.97 16.42
C ARG A 48 -3.66 10.16 16.92
N LEU A 49 -4.73 10.86 17.27
CA LEU A 49 -5.88 10.27 17.97
C LEU A 49 -6.57 9.19 17.12
N PHE A 50 -6.23 9.09 15.83
CA PHE A 50 -6.76 8.12 14.91
C PHE A 50 -5.65 7.67 13.93
N SER A 51 -4.84 6.68 14.31
CA SER A 51 -4.08 5.90 13.32
C SER A 51 -4.82 4.58 13.10
N CYS A 52 -5.56 4.49 11.99
CA CYS A 52 -5.99 3.19 11.50
C CYS A 52 -4.77 2.49 10.87
N ASN A 53 -4.51 1.25 11.29
CA ASN A 53 -3.51 0.39 10.65
C ASN A 53 -4.28 -0.64 9.83
N ALA A 54 -3.95 -0.78 8.55
CA ALA A 54 -4.50 -1.82 7.71
C ALA A 54 -3.71 -3.12 7.93
N ILE A 55 -4.42 -4.21 8.23
CA ILE A 55 -3.85 -5.56 8.29
C ILE A 55 -4.14 -6.21 6.94
N TYR A 56 -3.10 -6.58 6.19
CA TYR A 56 -3.25 -7.26 4.91
C TYR A 56 -3.15 -8.78 5.10
N ASN A 57 -4.29 -9.45 5.19
CA ASN A 57 -4.39 -10.90 5.25
C ASN A 57 -5.70 -11.37 4.56
N PRO A 58 -5.78 -11.30 3.21
CA PRO A 58 -7.01 -11.61 2.51
C PRO A 58 -7.32 -13.12 2.59
N GLN A 59 -8.50 -13.45 3.09
CA GLN A 59 -9.04 -14.82 3.08
C GLN A 59 -9.89 -15.11 1.83
N VAL A 60 -10.08 -14.10 0.99
CA VAL A 60 -10.89 -14.13 -0.24
C VAL A 60 -10.00 -13.90 -1.44
N GLN A 61 -10.29 -14.59 -2.54
CA GLN A 61 -9.62 -14.43 -3.82
C GLN A 61 -10.47 -13.57 -4.75
N ILE A 62 -9.81 -12.89 -5.68
CA ILE A 62 -10.46 -12.01 -6.65
C ILE A 62 -10.41 -12.67 -8.02
N LYS A 63 -11.53 -12.65 -8.73
CA LYS A 63 -11.65 -13.09 -10.11
C LYS A 63 -12.22 -12.01 -10.99
N GLN A 64 -11.46 -11.64 -12.01
CA GLN A 64 -11.85 -10.63 -12.98
C GLN A 64 -12.48 -11.32 -14.20
N GLU A 65 -13.65 -10.85 -14.60
CA GLU A 65 -14.35 -11.26 -15.81
C GLU A 65 -14.59 -10.02 -16.69
N GLY A 66 -14.47 -10.17 -18.01
CA GLY A 66 -14.49 -9.04 -18.95
C GLY A 66 -13.13 -8.34 -19.09
N GLN A 67 -13.06 -7.34 -19.96
CA GLN A 67 -11.84 -6.54 -20.17
C GLN A 67 -11.85 -5.31 -19.26
N PRO A 68 -10.72 -4.88 -18.68
CA PRO A 68 -10.66 -3.61 -17.98
C PRO A 68 -11.14 -2.45 -18.87
N GLU A 69 -11.76 -1.44 -18.25
CA GLU A 69 -12.29 -0.25 -18.95
C GLU A 69 -13.41 -0.55 -19.97
N THR A 70 -14.17 -1.62 -19.74
CA THR A 70 -15.39 -1.93 -20.49
C THR A 70 -16.61 -2.01 -19.59
N LEU A 71 -17.81 -1.95 -20.19
CA LEU A 71 -19.08 -1.99 -19.45
C LEU A 71 -19.35 -3.36 -18.81
N ASP A 72 -18.80 -4.42 -19.38
CA ASP A 72 -18.90 -5.82 -18.96
C ASP A 72 -17.85 -6.22 -17.92
N TYR A 73 -16.89 -5.35 -17.59
CA TYR A 73 -15.88 -5.63 -16.58
C TYR A 73 -16.51 -5.86 -15.20
N ARG A 74 -16.25 -7.02 -14.60
CA ARG A 74 -16.74 -7.40 -13.27
C ARG A 74 -15.63 -8.04 -12.45
N VAL A 75 -15.61 -7.69 -11.17
CA VAL A 75 -14.68 -8.25 -10.19
C VAL A 75 -15.47 -9.04 -9.16
N PHE A 76 -15.41 -10.36 -9.28
CA PHE A 76 -16.03 -11.30 -8.35
C PHE A 76 -15.10 -11.67 -7.22
N PHE A 77 -15.70 -12.06 -6.09
CA PHE A 77 -14.99 -12.60 -4.93
C PHE A 77 -15.23 -14.11 -4.90
N GLU A 78 -14.17 -14.87 -4.68
CA GLU A 78 -14.21 -16.31 -4.49
C GLU A 78 -13.61 -16.64 -3.11
N ASP A 79 -14.22 -17.59 -2.42
CA ASP A 79 -13.62 -18.17 -1.21
C ASP A 79 -12.38 -19.02 -1.57
N THR A 80 -11.59 -19.41 -0.57
CA THR A 80 -10.50 -20.38 -0.68
C THR A 80 -10.89 -21.69 -1.37
N SER A 81 -12.16 -22.07 -1.32
CA SER A 81 -12.72 -23.24 -2.00
C SER A 81 -13.06 -23.01 -3.49
N GLY A 82 -12.89 -21.78 -4.01
CA GLY A 82 -13.27 -21.38 -5.36
C GLY A 82 -14.77 -21.09 -5.56
N LYS A 83 -15.55 -21.05 -4.48
CA LYS A 83 -16.97 -20.70 -4.53
C LYS A 83 -17.14 -19.18 -4.63
N LYS A 84 -17.93 -18.68 -5.59
CA LYS A 84 -18.31 -17.26 -5.66
C LYS A 84 -19.07 -16.83 -4.39
N ILE A 85 -18.67 -15.70 -3.83
CA ILE A 85 -19.27 -15.07 -2.65
C ILE A 85 -19.57 -13.59 -2.94
N SER A 86 -20.55 -13.06 -2.22
CA SER A 86 -20.95 -11.66 -2.28
C SER A 86 -20.12 -10.81 -1.31
N PRO A 87 -19.38 -9.78 -1.79
CA PRO A 87 -18.72 -8.83 -0.90
C PRO A 87 -19.69 -8.07 0.01
N TRP A 88 -20.98 -7.97 -0.34
CA TRP A 88 -21.97 -7.30 0.49
C TRP A 88 -22.52 -8.20 1.60
N HIS A 89 -22.84 -9.45 1.28
CA HIS A 89 -23.58 -10.32 2.20
C HIS A 89 -22.71 -11.36 2.91
N ASP A 90 -21.66 -11.86 2.25
CA ASP A 90 -20.91 -13.03 2.74
C ASP A 90 -19.61 -12.63 3.47
N VAL A 91 -19.08 -11.42 3.25
CA VAL A 91 -17.87 -10.95 3.94
C VAL A 91 -18.23 -10.38 5.31
N PRO A 92 -17.71 -10.94 6.42
CA PRO A 92 -18.06 -10.50 7.76
C PRO A 92 -17.48 -9.10 8.05
N LEU A 93 -18.31 -8.19 8.55
CA LEU A 93 -17.86 -6.85 8.94
C LEU A 93 -16.87 -6.88 10.12
N HIS A 94 -17.11 -7.73 11.12
CA HIS A 94 -16.28 -7.82 12.33
C HIS A 94 -15.46 -9.11 12.30
N LEU A 95 -14.15 -8.99 12.53
CA LEU A 95 -13.23 -10.13 12.61
C LEU A 95 -12.78 -10.43 14.06
N GLY A 96 -13.20 -9.63 15.03
CA GLY A 96 -12.74 -9.69 16.43
C GLY A 96 -11.70 -8.61 16.74
N ASP A 97 -11.41 -8.39 18.02
CA ASP A 97 -10.35 -7.48 18.50
C ASP A 97 -10.40 -6.04 17.95
N GLY A 98 -11.60 -5.53 17.64
CA GLY A 98 -11.79 -4.21 17.04
C GLY A 98 -11.31 -4.11 15.59
N VAL A 99 -11.08 -5.24 14.93
CA VAL A 99 -10.72 -5.33 13.50
C VAL A 99 -11.98 -5.49 12.67
N PHE A 100 -12.04 -4.70 11.59
CA PHE A 100 -13.13 -4.70 10.63
C PHE A 100 -12.61 -5.09 9.26
N SER A 101 -13.44 -5.83 8.52
CA SER A 101 -13.19 -6.04 7.09
C SER A 101 -13.44 -4.73 6.34
N PHE A 102 -12.52 -4.40 5.45
CA PHE A 102 -12.63 -3.24 4.56
C PHE A 102 -12.41 -3.69 3.13
N ILE A 103 -13.43 -3.48 2.30
CA ILE A 103 -13.40 -3.83 0.88
C ILE A 103 -13.00 -2.59 0.10
N VAL A 104 -11.85 -2.66 -0.56
CA VAL A 104 -11.33 -1.55 -1.35
C VAL A 104 -11.99 -1.58 -2.72
N GLU A 105 -12.89 -0.63 -2.98
CA GLU A 105 -13.51 -0.47 -4.31
C GLU A 105 -12.62 0.38 -5.22
N ILE A 106 -12.11 1.51 -4.71
CA ILE A 106 -11.32 2.48 -5.46
C ILE A 106 -9.96 2.62 -4.77
N PRO A 107 -8.88 2.03 -5.33
CA PRO A 107 -7.54 2.20 -4.81
C PRO A 107 -7.13 3.67 -4.76
N LYS A 108 -6.26 4.02 -3.82
CA LYS A 108 -5.68 5.37 -3.75
C LYS A 108 -5.01 5.71 -5.08
N GLU A 109 -5.16 6.97 -5.51
CA GLU A 109 -4.61 7.49 -6.79
C GLU A 109 -5.23 6.83 -8.04
N SER A 110 -6.40 6.19 -7.92
CA SER A 110 -7.24 5.80 -9.05
C SER A 110 -8.47 6.71 -9.18
N SER A 111 -8.99 6.85 -10.40
CA SER A 111 -10.13 7.72 -10.71
C SER A 111 -11.38 6.98 -11.18
N ALA A 112 -11.27 5.71 -11.58
CA ALA A 112 -12.42 4.91 -12.00
C ALA A 112 -13.40 4.77 -10.83
N LYS A 113 -14.64 5.22 -11.01
CA LYS A 113 -15.67 5.07 -9.97
C LYS A 113 -16.15 3.63 -9.97
N MET A 114 -15.46 2.78 -9.23
CA MET A 114 -15.87 1.40 -8.96
C MET A 114 -16.82 1.37 -7.77
N GLU A 115 -17.79 0.47 -7.78
CA GLU A 115 -18.73 0.24 -6.67
C GLU A 115 -19.27 -1.20 -6.70
N VAL A 116 -19.71 -1.69 -5.55
CA VAL A 116 -20.45 -2.96 -5.46
C VAL A 116 -21.77 -2.88 -6.25
N ALA A 117 -21.97 -3.83 -7.16
CA ALA A 117 -23.17 -3.99 -7.98
C ALA A 117 -24.32 -4.59 -7.17
N THR A 118 -25.01 -3.74 -6.42
CA THR A 118 -26.17 -4.10 -5.56
C THR A 118 -27.33 -4.78 -6.30
N ASP A 119 -27.37 -4.62 -7.61
CA ASP A 119 -28.40 -5.09 -8.54
C ASP A 119 -28.05 -6.43 -9.22
N GLU A 120 -26.80 -6.92 -9.09
CA GLU A 120 -26.31 -8.11 -9.78
C GLU A 120 -26.07 -9.28 -8.81
N PRO A 121 -26.24 -10.54 -9.27
CA PRO A 121 -25.97 -11.71 -8.43
C PRO A 121 -24.51 -11.77 -8.00
N TYR A 122 -24.27 -12.21 -6.76
CA TYR A 122 -22.95 -12.21 -6.12
C TYR A 122 -22.33 -10.81 -5.96
N THR A 123 -23.09 -9.74 -6.23
CA THR A 123 -22.72 -8.34 -6.01
C THR A 123 -21.26 -8.00 -6.38
N PRO A 124 -20.82 -8.26 -7.62
CA PRO A 124 -19.45 -7.98 -8.04
C PRO A 124 -19.13 -6.49 -7.94
N ILE A 125 -17.85 -6.13 -7.90
CA ILE A 125 -17.44 -4.73 -8.08
C ILE A 125 -17.46 -4.41 -9.58
N LYS A 126 -18.14 -3.33 -9.95
CA LYS A 126 -18.25 -2.81 -11.32
C LYS A 126 -17.98 -1.32 -11.38
N GLN A 127 -17.69 -0.80 -12.56
CA GLN A 127 -17.58 0.65 -12.75
C GLN A 127 -18.98 1.27 -12.91
N ASP A 128 -19.22 2.39 -12.22
CA ASP A 128 -20.42 3.20 -12.39
C ASP A 128 -20.52 3.72 -13.83
N THR A 129 -21.76 3.83 -14.32
CA THR A 129 -22.04 4.34 -15.66
C THR A 129 -22.89 5.59 -15.57
N LYS A 130 -22.48 6.64 -16.29
CA LYS A 130 -23.24 7.89 -16.39
C LYS A 130 -23.48 8.20 -17.86
N LYS A 131 -24.76 8.24 -18.27
CA LYS A 131 -25.17 8.43 -19.67
C LYS A 131 -24.56 7.38 -20.62
N GLY A 132 -24.52 6.12 -20.18
CA GLY A 132 -24.00 5.00 -20.96
C GLY A 132 -22.48 4.97 -21.13
N LYS A 133 -21.73 5.86 -20.45
CA LYS A 133 -20.27 5.89 -20.43
C LYS A 133 -19.74 5.56 -19.05
N LEU A 134 -18.56 4.95 -19.00
CA LEU A 134 -17.82 4.70 -17.78
C LEU A 134 -17.51 6.00 -17.05
N ARG A 135 -17.72 6.01 -15.73
CA ARG A 135 -17.54 7.20 -14.90
C ARG A 135 -16.17 7.22 -14.23
N TYR A 136 -15.55 8.39 -14.27
CA TYR A 136 -14.32 8.70 -13.56
C TYR A 136 -14.54 9.93 -12.67
N TYR A 137 -13.87 9.97 -11.53
CA TYR A 137 -13.73 11.18 -10.73
C TYR A 137 -12.78 12.17 -11.41
N PRO A 138 -13.02 13.49 -11.24
CA PRO A 138 -12.18 14.54 -11.81
C PRO A 138 -10.79 14.61 -11.17
#